data_AF-A0A9D1I0K9-F1
#
_entry.id   AF-A0A9D1I0K9-F1
#
_cell.length_a   1.000
_cell.length_b   1.000
_cell.length_c   1.000
_cell.angle_alpha   90.00
_cell.angle_beta   90.00
_cell.angle_gamma   90.00
#
_symmetry.space_group_name_H-M   'P 1'
#
loop_
_entity.id
_entity.type
_entity.pdbx_description
1 polymer ?
#
loop_
_entity_poly.entity_id
_entity_poly.type
_entity_poly.pdbx_seq_one_letter_code
_entity_poly.pdbx_strand_id
1 'polypeptide(L)'
;MKKYSIGVMFCGGCNCYFDREEFFEELKKNLSELCDFFICSPDAGNDRDLILLINGCQSECLVNSEHGRELVLINNKNYMEAEKIIREKLAERNKRRHGL
;
A
#
# COMPACT_ATOMS: atom_id res chain seq x y z
N MET A 1 -4.06 0.49 -21.14
CA MET A 1 -4.48 -0.44 -20.07
C MET A 1 -5.05 0.37 -18.92
N LYS A 2 -6.02 -0.16 -18.18
CA LYS A 2 -6.51 0.49 -16.95
C LYS A 2 -5.49 0.22 -15.83
N LYS A 3 -5.01 1.27 -15.16
CA LYS A 3 -4.13 1.15 -13.98
C LYS A 3 -4.95 0.80 -12.73
N TYR A 4 -4.29 0.24 -11.72
CA TYR A 4 -4.87 -0.02 -10.41
C TYR A 4 -4.92 1.26 -9.58
N SER A 5 -6.03 1.50 -8.88
CA SER A 5 -6.10 2.61 -7.93
C SER A 5 -5.67 2.15 -6.54
N ILE A 6 -4.58 2.72 -6.03
CA ILE A 6 -3.99 2.35 -4.74
C ILE A 6 -4.19 3.50 -3.74
N GLY A 7 -4.93 3.25 -2.66
CA GLY A 7 -5.01 4.18 -1.54
C GLY A 7 -3.77 4.02 -0.65
N VAL A 8 -3.19 5.13 -0.20
CA VAL A 8 -1.95 5.12 0.60
C VAL A 8 -2.21 5.80 1.93
N MET A 9 -1.84 5.11 3.00
CA MET A 9 -1.87 5.63 4.36
C MET A 9 -0.49 5.52 4.98
N PHE A 10 -0.14 6.48 5.83
CA PHE A 10 1.12 6.50 6.55
C PHE A 10 0.89 6.31 8.05
N CYS A 11 1.76 5.54 8.68
CA CYS A 11 1.80 5.34 10.13
C CYS A 11 3.22 5.48 10.67
N GLY A 12 3.36 5.61 11.99
CA GLY A 12 4.63 5.38 12.68
C GLY A 12 5.65 6.50 12.58
N GLY A 13 5.20 7.77 12.58
CA GLY A 13 6.06 8.95 12.47
C GLY A 13 6.92 9.28 13.69
N CYS A 14 6.67 8.66 14.83
CA CYS A 14 7.35 9.03 16.08
C CYS A 14 8.76 8.44 16.21
N ASN A 15 9.11 7.40 15.44
CA ASN A 15 10.42 6.76 15.40
C ASN A 15 10.60 5.95 14.10
N CYS A 16 10.77 6.64 12.97
CA CYS A 16 10.84 6.00 11.65
C CYS A 16 12.19 5.29 11.44
N TYR A 17 12.16 4.04 10.96
CA TYR A 17 13.35 3.29 10.55
C TYR A 17 13.82 3.62 9.12
N PHE A 18 12.99 4.31 8.34
CA PHE A 18 13.27 4.74 6.97
C PHE A 18 12.49 6.01 6.65
N ASP A 19 12.96 6.79 5.67
CA ASP A 19 12.22 7.94 5.15
C ASP A 19 11.05 7.44 4.30
N ARG A 20 9.85 7.48 4.88
CA ARG A 20 8.62 6.98 4.26
C ARG A 20 8.16 7.81 3.07
N GLU A 21 8.52 9.10 3.00
CA GLU A 21 8.11 10.00 1.94
C GLU A 21 9.01 9.78 0.72
N GLU A 22 10.32 9.73 0.92
CA GLU A 22 11.29 9.37 -0.12
C GLU A 22 10.98 7.97 -0.69
N PHE A 23 10.82 6.99 0.20
CA PHE A 23 10.45 5.63 -0.17
C PHE A 23 9.14 5.56 -0.99
N PHE A 24 8.13 6.35 -0.60
CA PHE A 24 6.86 6.36 -1.31
C PHE A 24 6.99 6.98 -2.71
N GLU A 25 7.75 8.07 -2.86
CA GLU A 25 7.98 8.68 -4.17
C GLU A 25 8.76 7.74 -5.10
N GLU A 26 9.74 6.99 -4.58
CA GLU A 26 10.41 5.94 -5.35
C GLU A 26 9.45 4.83 -5.79
N LEU A 27 8.63 4.30 -4.87
CA LEU A 27 7.61 3.30 -5.20
C LEU A 27 6.64 3.78 -6.28
N LYS A 28 6.16 5.01 -6.13
CA LYS A 28 5.21 5.64 -7.07
C LYS A 28 5.81 5.79 -8.46
N LYS A 29 7.10 6.14 -8.55
CA LYS A 29 7.83 6.20 -9.81
C LYS A 29 7.96 4.82 -10.45
N ASN A 30 8.41 3.82 -9.70
CA ASN A 30 8.67 2.47 -10.19
C ASN A 30 7.40 1.74 -10.64
N LEU A 31 6.26 2.06 -10.02
CA LEU A 31 4.96 1.46 -10.32
C LEU A 31 4.04 2.36 -11.16
N SER A 32 4.55 3.48 -11.68
CA SER A 32 3.76 4.50 -12.38
C SER A 32 3.03 3.99 -13.64
N GLU A 33 3.55 2.96 -14.32
CA GLU A 33 2.89 2.36 -15.47
C GLU A 33 1.71 1.46 -15.08
N LEU A 34 1.71 0.93 -13.86
CA LEU A 34 0.74 -0.06 -13.38
C LEU A 34 -0.31 0.53 -12.43
N CYS A 35 0.07 1.53 -11.64
CA CYS A 35 -0.70 2.03 -10.51
C CYS A 35 -0.86 3.55 -10.55
N ASP A 36 -2.02 4.03 -10.09
CA ASP A 36 -2.23 5.41 -9.67
C ASP A 36 -2.39 5.41 -8.15
N PHE A 37 -1.54 6.19 -7.46
CA PHE A 37 -1.51 6.27 -6.00
C PHE A 37 -2.22 7.51 -5.49
N PHE A 38 -2.93 7.36 -4.37
CA PHE A 38 -3.71 8.43 -3.78
C PHE A 38 -3.58 8.40 -2.26
N ILE A 39 -3.22 9.53 -1.67
CA ILE A 39 -3.19 9.65 -0.22
C ILE A 39 -4.64 9.61 0.29
N CYS A 40 -4.91 8.72 1.22
CA CYS A 40 -6.21 8.51 1.81
C CYS A 40 -6.14 8.69 3.33
N SER A 41 -7.20 9.23 3.92
CA SER A 41 -7.44 9.09 5.36
C SER A 41 -8.06 7.71 5.65
N PRO A 42 -8.03 7.23 6.91
CA PRO A 42 -8.73 6.01 7.32
C PRO A 42 -10.21 6.00 6.92
N ASP A 43 -10.83 7.18 6.86
CA ASP A 43 -12.24 7.39 6.50
C ASP A 43 -12.48 7.57 4.99
N ALA A 44 -11.45 7.52 4.13
CA ALA A 44 -11.61 7.74 2.71
C ALA A 44 -12.31 6.54 2.03
N GLY A 45 -13.44 6.82 1.37
CA GLY A 45 -14.41 5.83 0.88
C GLY A 45 -13.93 4.72 -0.07
N ASN A 46 -14.86 3.79 -0.32
CA ASN A 46 -14.91 2.54 -1.12
C ASN A 46 -13.91 2.23 -2.28
N ASP A 47 -13.44 3.23 -3.03
CA ASP A 47 -13.23 3.07 -4.48
C ASP A 47 -11.83 2.60 -4.94
N ARG A 48 -11.02 2.04 -4.04
CA ARG A 48 -9.62 1.64 -4.33
C ARG A 48 -9.48 0.14 -4.54
N ASP A 49 -8.58 -0.26 -5.41
CA ASP A 49 -8.27 -1.68 -5.65
C ASP A 49 -7.49 -2.30 -4.49
N LEU A 50 -6.59 -1.55 -3.86
CA LEU A 50 -5.81 -1.93 -2.69
C LEU A 50 -5.60 -0.72 -1.76
N ILE A 51 -5.31 -1.02 -0.48
CA ILE A 51 -4.82 -0.03 0.47
C ILE A 51 -3.38 -0.39 0.87
N LEU A 52 -2.45 0.53 0.64
CA LEU A 52 -1.05 0.44 1.02
C LEU A 52 -0.83 1.21 2.32
N LEU A 53 -0.48 0.51 3.40
CA LEU A 53 -0.12 1.12 4.68
C LEU A 53 1.40 1.13 4.81
N ILE A 54 2.01 2.30 4.72
CA ILE A 54 3.45 2.50 4.92
C ILE A 54 3.67 2.90 6.37
N ASN A 55 4.19 1.98 7.15
CA ASN A 55 4.43 2.16 8.57
C ASN A 55 5.92 2.27 8.89
N GLY A 56 6.34 3.45 9.33
CA GLY A 56 7.73 3.74 9.65
C GLY A 56 8.24 3.10 10.95
N CYS A 57 7.36 2.61 11.85
CA CYS A 57 7.73 2.13 13.19
C CYS A 57 7.28 0.69 13.46
N GLN A 58 7.77 0.05 14.52
CA GLN A 58 7.36 -1.31 14.88
C GLN A 58 5.97 -1.43 15.55
N SER A 59 5.37 -0.32 15.97
CA SER A 59 4.12 -0.34 16.74
C SER A 59 2.87 -0.64 15.91
N GLU A 60 2.93 -0.53 14.58
CA GLU A 60 1.87 -1.01 13.67
C GLU A 60 0.46 -0.49 14.01
N CYS A 61 0.37 0.73 14.55
CA CYS A 61 -0.84 1.26 15.19
C CYS A 61 -2.10 1.28 14.29
N LEU A 62 -1.93 1.34 12.96
CA LEU A 62 -3.02 1.35 11.98
C LEU A 62 -3.35 -0.02 11.39
N VAL A 63 -2.67 -1.10 11.80
CA VAL A 63 -2.91 -2.46 11.29
C VAL A 63 -4.22 -3.05 11.81
N ASN A 64 -4.63 -2.70 13.04
CA ASN A 64 -5.86 -3.19 13.67
C ASN A 64 -7.11 -2.36 13.31
N SER A 65 -6.98 -1.35 12.46
CA SER A 65 -8.14 -0.62 11.95
C SER A 65 -8.82 -1.47 10.88
N GLU A 66 -10.11 -1.74 11.03
CA GLU A 66 -10.91 -2.48 10.05
C GLU A 66 -11.02 -1.69 8.75
N HIS A 67 -10.04 -1.86 7.85
CA HIS A 67 -10.00 -1.14 6.57
C HIS A 67 -10.96 -1.72 5.51
N GLY A 68 -11.75 -2.74 5.87
CA GLY A 68 -12.77 -3.37 5.01
C GLY A 68 -12.27 -3.92 3.66
N ARG A 69 -10.94 -3.95 3.43
CA ARG A 69 -10.31 -4.23 2.13
C ARG A 69 -8.98 -4.95 2.28
N GLU A 70 -8.48 -5.42 1.14
CA GLU A 70 -7.16 -6.04 1.02
C GLU A 70 -6.05 -5.00 1.30
N LEU A 71 -5.51 -5.09 2.51
CA LEU A 71 -4.44 -4.24 3.03
C LEU A 71 -3.08 -4.85 2.69
N VAL A 72 -2.18 -4.01 2.18
CA VAL A 72 -0.75 -4.31 2.03
C VAL A 72 0.02 -3.48 3.04
N LEU A 73 0.62 -4.16 4.02
CA LEU A 73 1.43 -3.52 5.04
C LEU A 73 2.90 -3.51 4.63
N ILE A 74 3.48 -2.32 4.54
CA ILE A 74 4.90 -2.11 4.35
C ILE A 74 5.49 -1.50 5.63
N ASN A 75 6.50 -2.14 6.19
CA ASN A 75 7.18 -1.72 7.41
C ASN A 75 8.70 -1.92 7.28
N ASN A 76 9.43 -1.65 8.36
CA ASN A 76 10.89 -1.76 8.42
C ASN A 76 11.44 -3.17 8.10
N LYS A 77 10.61 -4.21 8.12
CA LYS A 77 11.03 -5.60 7.85
C LYS A 77 10.92 -5.98 6.37
N ASN A 78 10.08 -5.29 5.59
CA ASN A 78 9.75 -5.70 4.23
C ASN A 78 9.79 -4.58 3.18
N TYR A 79 10.13 -3.33 3.55
CA TYR A 79 10.12 -2.20 2.62
C TYR A 79 11.03 -2.41 1.39
N MET A 80 12.13 -3.14 1.53
CA MET A 80 13.01 -3.52 0.41
C MET A 80 12.33 -4.43 -0.63
N GLU A 81 11.28 -5.16 -0.26
CA GLU A 81 10.51 -6.04 -1.14
C GLU A 81 9.15 -5.46 -1.55
N ALA A 82 8.86 -4.20 -1.21
CA ALA A 82 7.53 -3.62 -1.34
C ALA A 82 6.97 -3.68 -2.76
N GLU A 83 7.79 -3.41 -3.79
CA GLU A 83 7.34 -3.48 -5.18
C GLU A 83 6.84 -4.89 -5.55
N LYS A 84 7.62 -5.91 -5.18
CA LYS A 84 7.29 -7.32 -5.42
C LYS A 84 5.98 -7.69 -4.70
N ILE A 85 5.86 -7.33 -3.43
CA ILE A 85 4.66 -7.60 -2.61
C ILE A 85 3.41 -6.96 -3.24
N ILE A 86 3.50 -5.71 -3.69
CA ILE A 86 2.38 -5.01 -4.33
C ILE A 86 1.98 -5.72 -5.64
N ARG A 87 2.94 -6.10 -6.47
CA ARG A 87 2.68 -6.80 -7.74
C ARG A 87 2.03 -8.17 -7.52
N GLU A 88 2.52 -8.92 -6.54
CA GLU A 88 1.95 -10.23 -6.16
C GLU A 88 0.50 -10.07 -5.73
N LYS A 89 0.21 -9.09 -4.85
CA LYS A 89 -1.16 -8.80 -4.39
C LYS A 89 -2.10 -8.42 -5.52
N LEU A 90 -1.65 -7.57 -6.45
CA LEU A 90 -2.43 -7.22 -7.64
C LEU A 90 -2.70 -8.43 -8.55
N ALA A 91 -1.73 -9.32 -8.72
CA ALA A 91 -1.90 -10.54 -9.50
C ALA A 91 -2.89 -11.51 -8.82
N GLU A 92 -2.83 -11.68 -7.51
CA GLU A 92 -3.80 -12.46 -6.72
C GLU A 92 -5.22 -11.90 -6.89
N ARG A 93 -5.39 -10.58 -6.79
CA ARG A 93 -6.67 -9.90 -7.00
C ARG A 93 -7.24 -10.13 -8.40
N ASN A 94 -6.41 -10.03 -9.44
CA ASN A 94 -6.85 -10.30 -10.81
C ASN A 94 -7.34 -11.73 -10.99
N LYS A 95 -6.63 -12.71 -10.43
CA LYS A 95 -7.03 -14.12 -10.46
C LYS A 95 -8.38 -14.32 -9.78
N ARG A 96 -8.65 -13.64 -8.66
CA ARG A 96 -9.96 -13.68 -7.98
C ARG A 96 -11.08 -13.01 -8.76
N ARG A 97 -10.78 -11.95 -9.53
CA ARG A 97 -11.76 -11.24 -10.37
C ARG A 97 -12.11 -11.98 -11.66
N HIS A 98 -11.20 -12.80 -12.18
CA HIS A 98 -11.36 -13.56 -13.43
C HIS A 98 -11.48 -15.08 -13.23
N GLY A 99 -11.58 -15.53 -11.98
CA GLY A 99 -11.90 -16.92 -11.65
C GLY A 99 -13.41 -17.14 -11.69
N LEU A 100 -13.81 -18.11 -12.52
CA LEU A 100 -15.10 -18.79 -12.54
C LEU A 100 -15.57 -19.20 -11.14
#